data_AF-A0A4S2D5N2-F1
#
_entry.id   AF-A0A4S2D5N2-F1
#
_cell.length_a   1.000
_cell.length_b   1.000
_cell.length_c   1.000
_cell.angle_alpha   90.00
_cell.angle_beta   90.00
_cell.angle_gamma   90.00
#
_symmetry.space_group_name_H-M   'P 1'
#
loop_
_entity.id
_entity.type
_entity.pdbx_description
1 polymer ?
#
loop_
_entity_poly.entity_id
_entity_poly.type
_entity_poly.pdbx_seq_one_letter_code
_entity_poly.pdbx_strand_id
1 'polypeptide(L)'
;MKHDNQEDIQLRNRLNDLCQLRLFRNTKKEFGEYIEYNLTTNNSIQRIKPFTARCLYRELEKQILQDTYNELDINETLETYKEASEFYIHEIKKININPETDVDLLYAYLRYVCINNLESPECNDKKLNKLLNAINKRPTVQLVPLLLIMLKILPTYKSKQGDVKDIDDDFIKLHHFFTEFARKEPSVQEMPVLEFMKYDFTRHKQKNRIMLIYMTYCAINNFCSLINATDSYDLAIHINHNTQLPDIGEHYWYDTDHYNDTTTFWDFEQTATDNYFLYQYKFKLDLQEIHRKRFEITLFNQWNTLVLYAAKSSYMHILLKEKKQIQTDKQAWYKCEMDDTQSPLKIELCELVAGKAILDFQSLTRLTDEKMTEQINNWKEKFKMIDIKEDGQAEEDYEFRAAPFAITEECIFIKQEAKENEEKPDWYYRVPKEINEGLKKITINDFVGILTIQEKKYIGFSPISLFLDVTNDEAIKESKVELVERIFL
;
A
#
# COMPACT_ATOMS: atom_id res chain seq x y z
N MET A 1 -28.09 42.53 19.55
CA MET A 1 -26.97 41.76 20.14
C MET A 1 -26.49 40.80 19.07
N LYS A 2 -25.22 40.91 18.66
CA LYS A 2 -24.62 40.08 17.61
C LYS A 2 -24.34 38.70 18.20
N HIS A 3 -25.11 37.70 17.78
CA HIS A 3 -24.59 36.34 17.73
C HIS A 3 -23.51 36.34 16.64
N ASP A 4 -22.28 36.72 16.98
CA ASP A 4 -21.15 36.18 16.23
C ASP A 4 -21.29 34.66 16.35
N ASN A 5 -21.55 33.99 15.23
CA ASN A 5 -21.90 32.57 15.18
C ASN A 5 -20.81 31.78 15.93
N GLN A 6 -21.17 30.96 16.92
CA GLN A 6 -20.20 30.21 17.73
C GLN A 6 -19.28 29.35 16.85
N GLU A 7 -19.82 28.84 15.75
CA GLU A 7 -19.09 28.15 14.69
C GLU A 7 -18.01 29.03 14.05
N ASP A 8 -18.32 30.27 13.67
CA ASP A 8 -17.35 31.18 13.06
C ASP A 8 -16.18 31.49 14.01
N ILE A 9 -16.43 31.55 15.33
CA ILE A 9 -15.39 31.72 16.35
C ILE A 9 -14.51 30.47 16.43
N GLN A 10 -15.11 29.27 16.41
CA GLN A 10 -14.36 28.01 16.42
C GLN A 10 -13.47 27.86 15.18
N LEU A 11 -14.00 28.15 13.98
CA LEU A 11 -13.22 28.07 12.75
C LEU A 11 -12.10 29.11 12.70
N ARG A 12 -12.30 30.31 13.27
CA ARG A 12 -11.21 31.27 13.46
C ARG A 12 -10.12 30.75 14.40
N ASN A 13 -10.49 30.04 15.46
CA ASN A 13 -9.51 29.41 16.35
C ASN A 13 -8.72 28.33 15.61
N ARG A 14 -9.39 27.47 14.84
CA ARG A 14 -8.72 26.45 14.01
C ARG A 14 -7.78 27.07 12.97
N LEU A 15 -8.18 28.17 12.31
CA LEU A 15 -7.29 28.93 11.42
C LEU A 15 -6.06 29.46 12.18
N ASN A 16 -6.25 29.94 13.41
CA ASN A 16 -5.15 30.37 14.25
C ASN A 16 -4.24 29.20 14.62
N ASP A 17 -4.78 28.02 14.88
CA ASP A 17 -4.00 26.82 15.20
C ASP A 17 -3.15 26.38 14.00
N LEU A 18 -3.71 26.34 12.78
CA LEU A 18 -2.96 26.10 11.54
C LEU A 18 -1.76 27.06 11.40
N CYS A 19 -1.98 28.34 11.69
CA CYS A 19 -0.97 29.38 11.64
C CYS A 19 0.08 29.24 12.75
N GLN A 20 -0.31 28.95 13.99
CA GLN A 20 0.62 28.82 15.12
C GLN A 20 1.44 27.52 15.06
N LEU A 21 0.87 26.44 14.53
CA LEU A 21 1.54 25.15 14.42
C LEU A 21 2.34 25.02 13.13
N ARG A 22 2.21 25.99 12.21
CA ARG A 22 2.88 26.00 10.90
C ARG A 22 2.56 24.72 10.14
N LEU A 23 1.28 24.35 10.19
CA LEU A 23 0.80 23.12 9.59
C LEU A 23 0.77 23.24 8.07
N PHE A 24 0.21 24.34 7.58
CA PHE A 24 0.05 24.58 6.15
C PHE A 24 1.23 25.33 5.50
N ARG A 25 1.90 26.22 6.25
CA ARG A 25 3.09 26.97 5.84
C ARG A 25 4.17 26.86 6.87
N ASN A 26 5.43 26.88 6.42
CA ASN A 26 6.59 26.64 7.26
C ASN A 26 6.90 27.84 8.16
N THR A 27 6.51 29.05 7.76
CA THR A 27 6.64 30.24 8.60
C THR A 27 5.33 31.01 8.75
N LYS A 28 5.21 31.77 9.85
CA LYS A 28 4.07 32.69 10.04
C LYS A 28 3.99 33.74 8.93
N LYS A 29 5.14 34.15 8.39
CA LYS A 29 5.25 35.11 7.29
C LYS A 29 4.64 34.55 6.01
N GLU A 30 5.07 33.36 5.60
CA GLU A 30 4.50 32.66 4.43
C GLU A 30 2.99 32.44 4.58
N PHE A 31 2.53 32.08 5.78
CA PHE A 31 1.09 31.95 6.04
C PHE A 31 0.35 33.27 5.80
N GLY A 32 0.90 34.37 6.30
CA GLY A 32 0.33 35.70 6.12
C GLY A 32 0.31 36.14 4.66
N GLU A 33 1.40 35.92 3.93
CA GLU A 33 1.49 36.19 2.49
C GLU A 33 0.45 35.38 1.71
N TYR A 34 0.28 34.09 2.06
CA TYR A 34 -0.68 33.22 1.40
C TYR A 34 -2.14 33.68 1.55
N ILE A 35 -2.52 34.12 2.75
CA ILE A 35 -3.89 34.62 3.01
C ILE A 35 -4.03 36.13 2.77
N GLU A 36 -3.03 36.76 2.16
CA GLU A 36 -2.96 38.20 1.90
C GLU A 36 -3.19 39.08 3.16
N TYR A 37 -2.67 38.62 4.30
CA TYR A 37 -2.80 39.30 5.59
C TYR A 37 -1.44 39.48 6.27
N ASN A 38 -1.09 40.72 6.58
CA ASN A 38 0.19 41.03 7.23
C ASN A 38 0.19 40.58 8.70
N LEU A 39 0.65 39.34 8.92
CA LEU A 39 0.80 38.73 10.23
C LEU A 39 2.06 39.25 10.94
N THR A 40 1.86 40.17 11.88
CA THR A 40 2.92 40.72 12.74
C THR A 40 2.74 40.27 14.20
N THR A 41 3.55 40.79 15.12
CA THR A 41 3.28 40.69 16.56
C THR A 41 1.98 41.39 16.95
N ASN A 42 1.65 42.49 16.27
CA ASN A 42 0.43 43.26 16.52
C ASN A 42 -0.77 42.76 15.70
N ASN A 43 -0.58 42.11 14.55
CA ASN A 43 -1.67 41.57 13.74
C ASN A 43 -1.69 40.05 13.83
N SER A 44 -2.67 39.51 14.57
CA SER A 44 -2.92 38.08 14.69
C SER A 44 -4.19 37.67 13.94
N ILE A 45 -4.31 36.36 13.67
CA ILE A 45 -5.52 35.75 13.08
C ILE A 45 -6.78 36.11 13.89
N GLN A 46 -6.65 36.25 15.22
CA GLN A 46 -7.75 36.61 16.10
C GLN A 46 -8.35 38.01 15.82
N ARG A 47 -7.62 38.89 15.12
CA ARG A 47 -8.13 40.21 14.69
C ARG A 47 -8.90 40.16 13.36
N ILE A 48 -8.81 39.05 12.62
CA ILE A 48 -9.60 38.83 11.41
C ILE A 48 -11.07 38.65 11.81
N LYS A 49 -11.98 39.27 11.05
CA LYS A 49 -13.43 39.15 11.26
C LYS A 49 -13.85 37.67 11.15
N PRO A 50 -14.78 37.17 12.01
CA PRO A 50 -15.14 35.75 12.04
C PRO A 50 -15.54 35.17 10.67
N PHE A 51 -16.39 35.87 9.91
CA PHE A 51 -16.78 35.44 8.57
C PHE A 51 -15.58 35.25 7.61
N THR A 52 -14.65 36.22 7.58
CA THR A 52 -13.45 36.15 6.74
C THR A 52 -12.55 35.00 7.18
N ALA A 53 -12.36 34.82 8.49
CA ALA A 53 -11.57 33.72 9.03
C ALA A 53 -12.17 32.35 8.69
N ARG A 54 -13.51 32.23 8.73
CA ARG A 54 -14.22 31.03 8.26
C ARG A 54 -13.94 30.76 6.78
N CYS A 55 -14.09 31.75 5.91
CA CYS A 55 -13.83 31.58 4.47
C CYS A 55 -12.39 31.10 4.21
N LEU A 56 -11.40 31.75 4.86
CA LEU A 56 -10.00 31.34 4.76
C LEU A 56 -9.79 29.90 5.26
N TYR A 57 -10.41 29.53 6.39
CA TYR A 57 -10.28 28.19 6.93
C TYR A 57 -10.86 27.13 5.97
N ARG A 58 -12.05 27.37 5.41
CA ARG A 58 -12.70 26.43 4.47
C ARG A 58 -11.90 26.25 3.18
N GLU A 59 -11.27 27.32 2.68
CA GLU A 59 -10.39 27.22 1.52
C GLU A 59 -9.14 26.36 1.83
N LEU A 60 -8.52 26.61 2.99
CA LEU A 60 -7.37 25.80 3.44
C LEU A 60 -7.74 24.36 3.72
N GLU A 61 -8.90 24.10 4.31
CA GLU A 61 -9.45 22.75 4.54
C GLU A 61 -9.59 22.00 3.21
N LYS A 62 -10.20 22.63 2.20
CA LYS A 62 -10.34 22.04 0.86
C LYS A 62 -8.98 21.77 0.22
N GLN A 63 -8.05 22.71 0.31
CA GLN A 63 -6.72 22.52 -0.27
C GLN A 63 -5.93 21.43 0.45
N ILE A 64 -5.98 21.36 1.79
CA ILE A 64 -5.36 20.29 2.57
C ILE A 64 -5.93 18.94 2.16
N LEU A 65 -7.25 18.85 1.97
CA LEU A 65 -7.90 17.62 1.53
C LEU A 65 -7.40 17.22 0.13
N GLN A 66 -7.21 18.17 -0.79
CA GLN A 66 -6.65 17.90 -2.12
C GLN A 66 -5.17 17.49 -2.07
N ASP A 67 -4.36 18.19 -1.28
CA ASP A 67 -2.92 17.93 -1.11
C ASP A 67 -2.65 16.60 -0.37
N THR A 68 -3.68 16.02 0.26
CA THR A 68 -3.63 14.72 0.95
C THR A 68 -4.57 13.68 0.34
N TYR A 69 -4.87 13.82 -0.96
CA TYR A 69 -5.60 12.81 -1.75
C TYR A 69 -6.98 12.43 -1.21
N ASN A 70 -7.64 13.38 -0.54
CA ASN A 70 -8.92 13.24 0.15
C ASN A 70 -8.93 12.28 1.35
N GLU A 71 -7.76 12.01 1.94
CA GLU A 71 -7.63 11.07 3.06
C GLU A 71 -7.51 11.76 4.43
N LEU A 72 -7.06 13.02 4.50
CA LEU A 72 -6.84 13.71 5.77
C LEU A 72 -7.95 14.72 6.08
N ASP A 73 -8.74 14.46 7.13
CA ASP A 73 -9.62 15.45 7.75
C ASP A 73 -8.81 16.34 8.72
N ILE A 74 -8.68 17.62 8.37
CA ILE A 74 -7.91 18.58 9.17
C ILE A 74 -8.54 18.87 10.54
N ASN A 75 -9.86 18.78 10.67
CA ASN A 75 -10.53 19.02 11.95
C ASN A 75 -10.19 17.91 12.93
N GLU A 76 -10.32 16.65 12.50
CA GLU A 76 -9.94 15.49 13.31
C GLU A 76 -8.44 15.52 13.62
N THR A 77 -7.61 15.86 12.64
CA THR A 77 -6.16 16.00 12.82
C THR A 77 -5.80 17.03 13.89
N LEU A 78 -6.48 18.18 13.93
CA LEU A 78 -6.24 19.20 14.95
C LEU A 78 -6.64 18.75 16.36
N GLU A 79 -7.77 18.06 16.50
CA GLU A 79 -8.23 17.55 17.81
C GLU A 79 -7.28 16.45 18.33
N THR A 80 -6.93 15.49 17.48
CA THR A 80 -6.04 14.37 17.84
C THR A 80 -4.61 14.86 18.12
N TYR A 81 -4.12 15.85 17.37
CA TYR A 81 -2.83 16.48 17.66
C TYR A 81 -2.84 17.23 19.00
N LYS A 82 -3.92 17.95 19.32
CA LYS A 82 -4.06 18.61 20.61
C LYS A 82 -4.04 17.61 21.76
N GLU A 83 -4.81 16.53 21.66
CA GLU A 83 -4.85 15.47 22.67
C GLU A 83 -3.47 14.83 22.86
N ALA A 84 -2.82 14.41 21.76
CA ALA A 84 -1.48 13.82 21.79
C ALA A 84 -0.44 14.77 22.39
N SER A 85 -0.52 16.07 22.07
CA SER A 85 0.39 17.06 22.64
C SER A 85 0.18 17.26 24.13
N GLU A 86 -1.07 17.32 24.60
CA GLU A 86 -1.37 17.46 26.03
C GLU A 86 -0.91 16.22 26.78
N PHE A 87 -1.19 15.03 26.24
CA PHE A 87 -0.70 13.76 26.79
C PHE A 87 0.83 13.72 26.85
N TYR A 88 1.52 14.11 25.77
CA TYR A 88 2.98 14.15 25.74
C TYR A 88 3.56 15.02 26.87
N ILE A 89 3.00 16.22 27.08
CA ILE A 89 3.49 17.16 28.09
C ILE A 89 3.34 16.58 29.51
N HIS A 90 2.19 15.98 29.83
CA HIS A 90 1.88 15.54 31.20
C HIS A 90 2.47 14.15 31.53
N GLU A 91 2.53 13.25 30.54
CA GLU A 91 2.86 11.85 30.76
C GLU A 91 4.18 11.41 30.14
N ILE A 92 4.50 11.85 28.93
CA ILE A 92 5.64 11.28 28.18
C ILE A 92 6.92 12.08 28.37
N LYS A 93 6.84 13.42 28.45
CA LYS A 93 8.01 14.31 28.53
C LYS A 93 8.93 13.96 29.70
N LYS A 94 8.37 13.54 30.84
CA LYS A 94 9.11 13.12 32.05
C LYS A 94 9.89 11.81 31.90
N ILE A 95 9.62 11.03 30.85
CA ILE A 95 10.36 9.80 30.52
C ILE A 95 11.73 10.15 29.89
N ASN A 96 11.88 11.36 29.36
CA ASN A 96 13.10 11.88 28.74
C ASN A 96 13.62 10.98 27.61
N ILE A 97 12.73 10.71 26.64
CA ILE A 97 13.05 9.98 25.41
C ILE A 97 13.75 10.95 24.45
N ASN A 98 14.94 10.58 24.02
CA ASN A 98 15.69 11.28 22.98
C ASN A 98 15.58 10.49 21.68
N PRO A 99 14.93 11.02 20.62
CA PRO A 99 14.66 10.26 19.40
C PRO A 99 15.92 9.77 18.66
N GLU A 100 17.07 10.44 18.86
CA GLU A 100 18.34 10.04 18.23
C GLU A 100 19.01 8.85 18.95
N THR A 101 18.89 8.75 20.28
CA THR A 101 19.60 7.74 21.07
C THR A 101 18.68 6.64 21.60
N ASP A 102 17.39 6.91 21.76
CA ASP A 102 16.36 5.98 22.22
C ASP A 102 15.51 5.45 21.05
N VAL A 103 16.07 5.38 19.83
CA VAL A 103 15.33 5.00 18.61
C VAL A 103 14.73 3.59 18.70
N ASP A 104 15.47 2.63 19.27
CA ASP A 104 14.99 1.25 19.44
C ASP A 104 13.79 1.16 20.39
N LEU A 105 13.68 2.07 21.36
CA LEU A 105 12.51 2.20 22.22
C LEU A 105 11.29 2.67 21.43
N LEU A 106 11.47 3.61 20.51
CA LEU A 106 10.39 4.09 19.63
C LEU A 106 9.94 2.99 18.66
N TYR A 107 10.86 2.17 18.13
CA TYR A 107 10.52 1.00 17.33
C TYR A 107 9.73 -0.04 18.14
N ALA A 108 10.15 -0.32 19.38
CA ALA A 108 9.40 -1.21 20.26
C ALA A 108 8.00 -0.68 20.60
N TYR A 109 7.86 0.64 20.76
CA TYR A 109 6.56 1.28 20.92
C TYR A 109 5.67 1.12 19.68
N LEU A 110 6.21 1.38 18.49
CA LEU A 110 5.48 1.23 17.23
C LEU A 110 4.99 -0.20 17.02
N ARG A 111 5.87 -1.20 17.23
CA ARG A 111 5.50 -2.63 17.23
C ARG A 111 4.36 -2.93 18.18
N TYR A 112 4.45 -2.44 19.43
CA TYR A 112 3.44 -2.72 20.45
C TYR A 112 2.06 -2.19 20.07
N VAL A 113 1.98 -1.00 19.48
CA VAL A 113 0.69 -0.41 19.08
C VAL A 113 0.14 -1.03 17.80
N CYS A 114 0.99 -1.34 16.82
CA CYS A 114 0.55 -1.84 15.53
C CYS A 114 0.26 -3.36 15.52
N ILE A 115 1.03 -4.16 16.26
CA ILE A 115 0.92 -5.63 16.30
C ILE A 115 0.04 -6.04 17.49
N ASN A 116 -1.22 -5.58 17.54
CA ASN A 116 -2.19 -5.98 18.58
C ASN A 116 -1.97 -7.46 18.94
N ASN A 117 -1.63 -7.75 20.21
CA ASN A 117 -1.29 -9.07 20.78
C ASN A 117 0.19 -9.44 20.97
N LEU A 118 1.16 -8.54 20.84
CA LEU A 118 2.44 -8.80 21.52
C LEU A 118 2.23 -8.70 23.04
N GLU A 119 2.53 -9.78 23.76
CA GLU A 119 2.88 -9.70 25.18
C GLU A 119 3.83 -8.51 25.33
N SER A 120 3.60 -7.67 26.35
CA SER A 120 4.47 -6.52 26.66
C SER A 120 5.91 -6.95 26.38
N PRO A 121 6.64 -6.28 25.46
CA PRO A 121 7.92 -6.78 25.00
C PRO A 121 8.72 -7.20 26.23
N GLU A 122 9.34 -8.39 26.20
CA GLU A 122 10.24 -8.92 27.25
C GLU A 122 11.53 -8.08 27.33
N CYS A 123 11.39 -6.77 27.25
CA CYS A 123 12.44 -5.80 27.33
C CYS A 123 12.37 -5.21 28.74
N ASN A 124 13.37 -5.51 29.56
CA ASN A 124 13.59 -4.91 30.88
C ASN A 124 13.95 -3.41 30.80
N ASP A 125 13.55 -2.70 29.75
CA ASP A 125 13.75 -1.27 29.60
C ASP A 125 12.73 -0.49 30.44
N LYS A 126 13.24 0.26 31.42
CA LYS A 126 12.42 1.04 32.35
C LYS A 126 11.69 2.20 31.67
N LYS A 127 12.27 2.81 30.62
CA LYS A 127 11.62 3.89 29.86
C LYS A 127 10.49 3.33 29.00
N LEU A 128 10.72 2.21 28.30
CA LEU A 128 9.70 1.56 27.48
C LEU A 128 8.50 1.15 28.35
N ASN A 129 8.75 0.48 29.47
CA ASN A 129 7.70 0.09 30.41
C ASN A 129 6.90 1.30 30.92
N LYS A 130 7.55 2.44 31.19
CA LYS A 130 6.84 3.67 31.58
C LYS A 130 6.00 4.24 30.43
N LEU A 131 6.53 4.20 29.20
CA LEU A 131 5.84 4.67 28.01
C LEU A 131 4.58 3.84 27.78
N LEU A 132 4.71 2.51 27.69
CA LEU A 132 3.57 1.60 27.48
C LEU A 132 2.52 1.71 28.60
N ASN A 133 2.95 1.81 29.85
CA ASN A 133 2.03 2.04 30.98
C ASN A 133 1.26 3.36 30.88
N ALA A 134 1.87 4.41 30.32
CA ALA A 134 1.18 5.68 30.12
C ALA A 134 0.15 5.56 28.99
N ILE A 135 0.52 4.91 27.88
CA ILE A 135 -0.34 4.73 26.69
C ILE A 135 -1.54 3.83 27.03
N ASN A 136 -1.34 2.72 27.73
CA ASN A 136 -2.41 1.80 28.10
C ASN A 136 -3.45 2.43 29.03
N LYS A 137 -3.09 3.51 29.75
CA LYS A 137 -4.04 4.30 30.55
C LYS A 137 -4.86 5.28 29.72
N ARG A 138 -4.45 5.57 28.49
CA ARG A 138 -5.10 6.49 27.55
C ARG A 138 -5.08 5.92 26.12
N PRO A 139 -5.83 4.84 25.86
CA PRO A 139 -5.86 4.18 24.55
C PRO A 139 -6.44 5.06 23.43
N THR A 140 -7.10 6.18 23.74
CA THR A 140 -7.68 7.10 22.77
C THR A 140 -6.64 7.98 22.06
N VAL A 141 -5.43 8.11 22.63
CA VAL A 141 -4.41 9.01 22.09
C VAL A 141 -3.86 8.45 20.78
N GLN A 142 -4.01 9.24 19.71
CA GLN A 142 -3.56 8.84 18.38
C GLN A 142 -2.04 8.76 18.26
N LEU A 143 -1.57 7.69 17.63
CA LEU A 143 -0.16 7.34 17.46
C LEU A 143 0.59 8.35 16.58
N VAL A 144 0.03 8.72 15.42
CA VAL A 144 0.67 9.59 14.42
C VAL A 144 1.17 10.92 15.03
N PRO A 145 0.30 11.78 15.61
CA PRO A 145 0.77 13.04 16.17
C PRO A 145 1.69 12.83 17.37
N LEU A 146 1.47 11.81 18.20
CA LEU A 146 2.32 11.53 19.36
C LEU A 146 3.74 11.16 18.94
N LEU A 147 3.89 10.25 17.97
CA LEU A 147 5.17 9.82 17.41
C LEU A 147 5.93 11.02 16.82
N LEU A 148 5.27 11.85 16.02
CA LEU A 148 5.89 13.02 15.42
C LEU A 148 6.37 14.08 16.44
N ILE A 149 5.65 14.23 17.57
CA ILE A 149 6.10 15.07 18.69
C ILE A 149 7.33 14.45 19.37
N MET A 150 7.33 13.12 19.59
CA MET A 150 8.45 12.41 20.19
C MET A 150 9.71 12.46 19.32
N LEU A 151 9.55 12.43 17.99
CA LEU A 151 10.60 12.63 16.99
C LEU A 151 11.04 14.10 16.85
N LYS A 152 10.37 15.04 17.53
CA LYS A 152 10.60 16.49 17.46
C LYS A 152 10.37 17.12 16.08
N ILE A 153 9.63 16.45 15.20
CA ILE A 153 9.19 16.97 13.89
C ILE A 153 8.01 17.93 14.08
N LEU A 154 7.07 17.54 14.95
CA LEU A 154 5.98 18.39 15.37
C LEU A 154 6.28 19.09 16.70
N PRO A 155 5.97 20.38 16.84
CA PRO A 155 6.01 21.05 18.13
C PRO A 155 4.90 20.54 19.04
N THR A 156 4.92 20.91 20.31
CA THR A 156 3.70 20.79 21.14
C THR A 156 2.67 21.84 20.74
N TYR A 157 1.40 21.56 20.95
CA TYR A 157 0.26 22.36 20.48
C TYR A 157 0.29 23.82 20.99
N LYS A 158 0.89 24.05 22.16
CA LYS A 158 1.02 25.39 22.79
C LYS A 158 2.42 26.00 22.61
N SER A 159 3.26 25.43 21.75
CA SER A 159 4.62 25.94 21.51
C SER A 159 4.59 27.35 20.91
N LYS A 160 5.47 28.22 21.41
CA LYS A 160 5.69 29.57 20.84
C LYS A 160 6.73 29.58 19.72
N GLN A 161 7.55 28.52 19.62
CA GLN A 161 8.50 28.30 18.53
C GLN A 161 7.86 27.33 17.55
N GLY A 162 7.46 27.83 16.38
CA GLY A 162 6.76 27.01 15.40
C GLY A 162 7.25 27.17 13.97
N ASP A 163 8.04 28.21 13.65
CA ASP A 163 8.61 28.35 12.32
C ASP A 163 9.56 27.17 12.06
N VAL A 164 9.34 26.47 10.95
CA VAL A 164 10.11 25.31 10.51
C VAL A 164 11.45 25.82 10.00
N LYS A 165 12.54 25.22 10.48
CA LYS A 165 13.90 25.57 10.02
C LYS A 165 14.21 24.96 8.67
N ASP A 166 13.92 23.67 8.54
CA ASP A 166 14.19 22.88 7.36
C ASP A 166 13.18 21.71 7.30
N ILE A 167 12.20 21.83 6.40
CA ILE A 167 11.15 20.81 6.25
C ILE A 167 11.69 19.57 5.52
N ASP A 168 12.75 19.71 4.73
CA ASP A 168 13.39 18.60 4.02
C ASP A 168 14.19 17.74 5.01
N ASP A 169 14.90 18.35 5.95
CA ASP A 169 15.58 17.64 7.05
C ASP A 169 14.59 16.88 7.95
N ASP A 170 13.44 17.49 8.27
CA ASP A 170 12.37 16.81 9.02
C ASP A 170 11.81 15.60 8.25
N PHE A 171 11.64 15.71 6.93
CA PHE A 171 11.25 14.58 6.08
C PHE A 171 12.33 13.48 6.03
N ILE A 172 13.60 13.84 5.84
CA ILE A 172 14.71 12.88 5.79
C ILE A 172 14.77 12.07 7.08
N LYS A 173 14.62 12.72 8.24
CA LYS A 173 14.56 12.04 9.55
C LYS A 173 13.38 11.07 9.63
N LEU A 174 12.20 11.50 9.21
CA LEU A 174 10.99 10.67 9.21
C LEU A 174 11.14 9.44 8.31
N HIS A 175 11.60 9.66 7.07
CA HIS A 175 11.83 8.60 6.10
C HIS A 175 12.88 7.60 6.61
N HIS A 176 14.00 8.10 7.14
CA HIS A 176 15.04 7.26 7.71
C HIS A 176 14.53 6.44 8.91
N PHE A 177 13.74 7.05 9.80
CA PHE A 177 13.13 6.35 10.94
C PHE A 177 12.28 5.15 10.48
N PHE A 178 11.37 5.32 9.52
CA PHE A 178 10.55 4.21 9.04
C PHE A 178 11.33 3.20 8.18
N THR A 179 12.34 3.63 7.43
CA THR A 179 13.20 2.72 6.65
C THR A 179 13.97 1.78 7.58
N GLU A 180 14.59 2.33 8.63
CA GLU A 180 15.34 1.54 9.61
C GLU A 180 14.42 0.72 10.51
N PHE A 181 13.21 1.20 10.79
CA PHE A 181 12.17 0.42 11.45
C PHE A 181 11.86 -0.84 10.65
N ALA A 182 11.45 -0.70 9.37
CA ALA A 182 11.15 -1.83 8.49
C ALA A 182 12.33 -2.82 8.41
N ARG A 183 13.55 -2.34 8.18
CA ARG A 183 14.75 -3.22 8.13
C ARG A 183 14.96 -4.08 9.39
N LYS A 184 14.48 -3.63 10.55
CA LYS A 184 14.57 -4.36 11.82
C LYS A 184 13.37 -5.27 12.10
N GLU A 185 12.29 -5.18 11.32
CA GLU A 185 11.11 -6.01 11.48
C GLU A 185 11.25 -7.34 10.72
N PRO A 186 11.14 -8.50 11.40
CA PRO A 186 11.27 -9.80 10.75
C PRO A 186 10.23 -10.04 9.64
N SER A 187 9.01 -9.53 9.83
CA SER A 187 7.88 -9.75 8.94
C SER A 187 7.80 -8.74 7.78
N VAL A 188 8.48 -7.60 7.89
CA VAL A 188 8.39 -6.48 6.93
C VAL A 188 9.78 -5.88 6.73
N GLN A 189 10.61 -6.46 5.86
CA GLN A 189 11.98 -5.96 5.66
C GLN A 189 12.02 -4.66 4.85
N GLU A 190 11.00 -4.40 4.03
CA GLU A 190 10.91 -3.27 3.13
C GLU A 190 9.46 -2.81 2.99
N MET A 191 9.25 -1.52 2.75
CA MET A 191 7.93 -0.90 2.63
C MET A 191 7.91 0.03 1.40
N PRO A 192 7.34 -0.39 0.26
CA PRO A 192 7.30 0.38 -0.97
C PRO A 192 6.68 1.77 -0.79
N VAL A 193 5.72 1.89 0.14
CA VAL A 193 5.08 3.17 0.48
C VAL A 193 6.10 4.26 0.85
N LEU A 194 7.26 3.90 1.42
CA LEU A 194 8.29 4.88 1.79
C LEU A 194 8.96 5.51 0.55
N GLU A 195 9.19 4.71 -0.49
CA GLU A 195 9.71 5.21 -1.76
C GLU A 195 8.65 6.04 -2.49
N PHE A 196 7.37 5.67 -2.42
CA PHE A 196 6.28 6.54 -2.86
C PHE A 196 6.32 7.88 -2.10
N MET A 197 6.42 7.89 -0.76
CA MET A 197 6.46 9.14 0.02
C MET A 197 7.59 10.04 -0.43
N LYS A 198 8.77 9.47 -0.63
CA LYS A 198 9.93 10.19 -1.12
C LYS A 198 9.73 10.72 -2.53
N TYR A 199 9.15 9.90 -3.41
CA TYR A 199 8.80 10.30 -4.77
C TYR A 199 7.89 11.53 -4.78
N ASP A 200 6.83 11.51 -3.98
CA ASP A 200 5.81 12.55 -3.91
C ASP A 200 6.34 13.81 -3.20
N PHE A 201 6.96 13.64 -2.02
CA PHE A 201 7.50 14.74 -1.22
C PHE A 201 8.50 15.57 -2.01
N THR A 202 9.41 14.92 -2.75
CA THR A 202 10.46 15.61 -3.52
C THR A 202 9.90 16.44 -4.68
N ARG A 203 8.73 16.05 -5.22
CA ARG A 203 8.05 16.73 -6.33
C ARG A 203 7.02 17.76 -5.88
N HIS A 204 6.55 17.67 -4.64
CA HIS A 204 5.56 18.59 -4.12
C HIS A 204 6.11 20.01 -4.06
N LYS A 205 5.38 20.96 -4.67
CA LYS A 205 5.79 22.38 -4.69
C LYS A 205 5.77 22.99 -3.29
N GLN A 206 4.92 22.46 -2.41
CA GLN A 206 4.71 23.00 -1.07
C GLN A 206 4.84 21.89 -0.04
N LYS A 207 6.00 21.82 0.57
CA LYS A 207 6.31 20.86 1.63
C LYS A 207 5.97 21.49 2.97
N ASN A 208 5.16 20.82 3.78
CA ASN A 208 4.70 21.34 5.06
C ASN A 208 4.43 20.19 6.05
N ARG A 209 4.10 20.54 7.30
CA ARG A 209 3.85 19.55 8.36
C ARG A 209 2.60 18.71 8.15
N ILE A 210 1.58 19.22 7.43
CA ILE A 210 0.42 18.40 7.06
C ILE A 210 0.85 17.21 6.20
N MET A 211 1.74 17.45 5.23
CA MET A 211 2.27 16.38 4.39
C MET A 211 3.05 15.35 5.21
N LEU A 212 3.84 15.78 6.21
CA LEU A 212 4.53 14.86 7.13
C LEU A 212 3.57 14.06 8.01
N ILE A 213 2.47 14.67 8.49
CA ILE A 213 1.41 13.98 9.23
C ILE A 213 0.76 12.91 8.35
N TYR A 214 0.38 13.28 7.13
CA TYR A 214 -0.23 12.38 6.16
C TYR A 214 0.69 11.21 5.81
N MET A 215 1.95 11.48 5.47
CA MET A 215 2.95 10.45 5.17
C MET A 215 3.20 9.52 6.37
N THR A 216 3.21 10.04 7.59
CA THR A 216 3.32 9.20 8.80
C THR A 216 2.12 8.28 8.95
N TYR A 217 0.91 8.78 8.68
CA TYR A 217 -0.31 7.98 8.68
C TYR A 217 -0.23 6.85 7.64
N CYS A 218 0.15 7.16 6.39
CA CYS A 218 0.31 6.16 5.34
C CYS A 218 1.36 5.09 5.71
N ALA A 219 2.48 5.49 6.34
CA ALA A 219 3.55 4.55 6.71
C ALA A 219 3.05 3.57 7.77
N ILE A 220 2.40 4.09 8.82
CA ILE A 220 1.87 3.28 9.90
C ILE A 220 0.78 2.34 9.39
N ASN A 221 -0.16 2.84 8.59
CA ASN A 221 -1.23 2.00 8.03
C ASN A 221 -0.70 0.91 7.11
N ASN A 222 0.28 1.24 6.25
CA ASN A 222 0.91 0.23 5.40
C ASN A 222 1.61 -0.83 6.25
N PHE A 223 2.34 -0.43 7.29
CA PHE A 223 2.94 -1.38 8.22
C PHE A 223 1.91 -2.28 8.89
N CYS A 224 0.83 -1.71 9.46
CA CYS A 224 -0.28 -2.48 10.05
C CYS A 224 -0.88 -3.47 9.04
N SER A 225 -1.10 -3.05 7.79
CA SER A 225 -1.67 -3.87 6.73
C SER A 225 -0.78 -5.06 6.33
N LEU A 226 0.54 -4.94 6.48
CA LEU A 226 1.49 -6.02 6.18
C LEU A 226 1.61 -7.05 7.31
N ILE A 227 1.27 -6.67 8.55
CA ILE A 227 1.43 -7.54 9.73
C ILE A 227 0.09 -8.09 10.26
N ASN A 228 -1.02 -7.41 10.00
CA ASN A 228 -2.36 -7.78 10.47
C ASN A 228 -3.25 -8.14 9.27
N ALA A 229 -3.76 -9.38 9.26
CA ALA A 229 -4.63 -9.85 8.19
C ALA A 229 -5.94 -9.07 8.03
N THR A 230 -6.45 -8.50 9.11
CA THR A 230 -7.67 -7.67 9.09
C THR A 230 -7.43 -6.34 8.38
N ASP A 231 -6.26 -5.75 8.58
CA ASP A 231 -5.85 -4.49 7.94
C ASP A 231 -5.40 -4.75 6.50
N SER A 232 -4.78 -5.91 6.25
CA SER A 232 -4.45 -6.41 4.90
C SER A 232 -5.68 -6.45 3.99
N TYR A 233 -6.81 -6.95 4.50
CA TYR A 233 -8.09 -6.93 3.78
C TYR A 233 -8.52 -5.52 3.38
N ASP A 234 -8.49 -4.56 4.32
CA ASP A 234 -8.94 -3.19 4.06
C ASP A 234 -8.04 -2.50 3.03
N LEU A 235 -6.73 -2.75 3.08
CA LEU A 235 -5.79 -2.27 2.08
C LEU A 235 -6.07 -2.89 0.70
N ALA A 236 -6.31 -4.19 0.61
CA ALA A 236 -6.64 -4.85 -0.66
C ALA A 236 -7.92 -4.29 -1.28
N ILE A 237 -8.95 -4.04 -0.47
CA ILE A 237 -10.17 -3.38 -0.93
C ILE A 237 -9.88 -1.96 -1.42
N HIS A 238 -9.08 -1.18 -0.70
CA HIS A 238 -8.69 0.15 -1.15
C HIS A 238 -7.93 0.13 -2.49
N ILE A 239 -6.98 -0.80 -2.65
CA ILE A 239 -6.26 -0.98 -3.91
C ILE A 239 -7.23 -1.36 -5.04
N ASN A 240 -8.12 -2.33 -4.80
CA ASN A 240 -9.11 -2.77 -5.81
C ASN A 240 -10.05 -1.65 -6.27
N HIS A 241 -10.45 -0.74 -5.38
CA HIS A 241 -11.23 0.44 -5.77
C HIS A 241 -10.45 1.41 -6.67
N ASN A 242 -9.12 1.41 -6.56
CA ASN A 242 -8.22 2.25 -7.36
C ASN A 242 -7.63 1.52 -8.58
N THR A 243 -7.81 0.20 -8.69
CA THR A 243 -7.37 -0.62 -9.82
C THR A 243 -8.00 -0.10 -11.11
N GLN A 244 -7.19 -0.04 -12.17
CA GLN A 244 -7.58 0.35 -13.51
C GLN A 244 -7.51 -0.88 -14.42
N LEU A 245 -8.58 -1.11 -15.18
CA LEU A 245 -8.68 -2.21 -16.14
C LEU A 245 -8.83 -1.64 -17.57
N PRO A 246 -7.77 -1.08 -18.17
CA PRO A 246 -7.82 -0.67 -19.56
C PRO A 246 -7.90 -1.90 -20.47
N ASP A 247 -8.55 -1.78 -21.62
CA ASP A 247 -8.60 -2.77 -22.70
C ASP A 247 -7.22 -2.91 -23.35
N ILE A 248 -6.33 -3.64 -22.69
CA ILE A 248 -4.96 -3.92 -23.16
C ILE A 248 -4.72 -5.39 -23.49
N GLY A 249 -5.64 -6.27 -23.06
CA GLY A 249 -5.58 -7.70 -23.33
C GLY A 249 -5.96 -8.04 -24.77
N GLU A 250 -5.69 -9.28 -25.20
CA GLU A 250 -6.01 -9.80 -26.54
C GLU A 250 -5.31 -9.06 -27.72
N HIS A 251 -4.29 -8.27 -27.42
CA HIS A 251 -3.50 -7.55 -28.41
C HIS A 251 -2.02 -7.86 -28.23
N TYR A 252 -1.30 -7.96 -29.35
CA TYR A 252 0.16 -7.94 -29.31
C TYR A 252 0.67 -6.52 -29.18
N TRP A 253 1.78 -6.38 -28.46
CA TRP A 253 2.46 -5.12 -28.22
C TRP A 253 3.92 -5.27 -28.63
N TYR A 254 4.52 -4.22 -29.17
CA TYR A 254 5.95 -4.22 -29.49
C TYR A 254 6.65 -3.09 -28.74
N ASP A 255 7.87 -3.37 -28.34
CA ASP A 255 8.75 -2.43 -27.69
C ASP A 255 9.25 -1.41 -28.73
N THR A 256 8.95 -0.13 -28.52
CA THR A 256 9.37 0.94 -29.43
C THR A 256 10.81 1.42 -29.19
N ASP A 257 11.43 1.04 -28.08
CA ASP A 257 12.80 1.46 -27.77
C ASP A 257 13.82 0.68 -28.61
N HIS A 258 13.43 -0.53 -29.04
CA HIS A 258 14.22 -1.41 -29.88
C HIS A 258 13.65 -1.47 -31.31
N TYR A 259 13.62 -0.34 -32.04
CA TYR A 259 13.10 -0.22 -33.42
C TYR A 259 13.56 -1.29 -34.43
N ASN A 260 14.66 -2.01 -34.16
CA ASN A 260 15.18 -3.07 -35.02
C ASN A 260 14.85 -4.50 -34.52
N ASP A 261 14.30 -4.66 -33.32
CA ASP A 261 13.86 -5.96 -32.82
C ASP A 261 12.45 -6.26 -33.35
N THR A 262 12.40 -7.05 -34.41
CA THR A 262 11.15 -7.53 -35.04
C THR A 262 10.72 -8.90 -34.50
N THR A 263 11.37 -9.36 -33.42
CA THR A 263 11.21 -10.71 -32.88
C THR A 263 10.81 -10.74 -31.41
N THR A 264 10.67 -9.59 -30.76
CA THR A 264 10.19 -9.50 -29.37
C THR A 264 8.81 -8.86 -29.33
N PHE A 265 7.85 -9.55 -28.74
CA PHE A 265 6.46 -9.11 -28.60
C PHE A 265 5.99 -9.30 -27.17
N TRP A 266 5.01 -8.50 -26.79
CA TRP A 266 4.37 -8.53 -25.49
C TRP A 266 2.88 -8.79 -25.63
N ASP A 267 2.29 -9.42 -24.63
CA ASP A 267 0.89 -9.86 -24.64
C ASP A 267 0.35 -9.79 -23.21
N PHE A 268 -0.79 -9.13 -23.04
CA PHE A 268 -1.47 -9.05 -21.75
C PHE A 268 -2.63 -10.05 -21.74
N GLU A 269 -2.65 -10.91 -20.74
CA GLU A 269 -3.75 -11.84 -20.48
C GLU A 269 -4.45 -11.41 -19.19
N GLN A 270 -5.72 -11.03 -19.28
CA GLN A 270 -6.48 -10.65 -18.08
C GLN A 270 -6.70 -11.89 -17.19
N THR A 271 -6.44 -11.74 -15.91
CA THR A 271 -6.65 -12.80 -14.92
C THR A 271 -8.03 -12.71 -14.29
N ALA A 272 -8.44 -13.77 -13.59
CA ALA A 272 -9.71 -13.79 -12.87
C ALA A 272 -9.79 -12.80 -11.70
N THR A 273 -8.67 -12.21 -11.26
CA THR A 273 -8.60 -11.31 -10.10
C THR A 273 -8.49 -9.84 -10.51
N ASP A 274 -8.98 -9.47 -11.70
CA ASP A 274 -8.88 -8.11 -12.22
C ASP A 274 -7.44 -7.58 -12.28
N ASN A 275 -6.50 -8.46 -12.65
CA ASN A 275 -5.09 -8.17 -12.92
C ASN A 275 -4.71 -8.67 -14.32
N TYR A 276 -3.44 -8.55 -14.69
CA TYR A 276 -2.93 -9.10 -15.95
C TYR A 276 -1.72 -10.00 -15.71
N PHE A 277 -1.61 -11.08 -16.47
CA PHE A 277 -0.31 -11.64 -16.80
C PHE A 277 0.25 -10.89 -18.01
N LEU A 278 1.52 -10.50 -17.93
CA LEU A 278 2.26 -9.94 -19.05
C LEU A 278 3.29 -10.96 -19.52
N TYR A 279 3.14 -11.38 -20.78
CA TYR A 279 4.07 -12.29 -21.43
C TYR A 279 5.02 -11.52 -22.33
N GLN A 280 6.32 -11.77 -22.18
CA GLN A 280 7.32 -11.41 -23.18
C GLN A 280 7.60 -12.64 -24.04
N TYR A 281 7.42 -12.53 -25.35
CA TYR A 281 7.77 -13.56 -26.33
C TYR A 281 8.95 -13.10 -27.15
N LYS A 282 10.04 -13.87 -27.14
CA LYS A 282 11.21 -13.66 -28.00
C LYS A 282 11.37 -14.80 -29.00
N PHE A 283 11.11 -14.51 -30.26
CA PHE A 283 11.12 -15.49 -31.35
C PHE A 283 12.54 -15.73 -31.87
N LYS A 284 13.04 -16.96 -31.71
CA LYS A 284 14.32 -17.42 -32.27
C LYS A 284 14.04 -18.14 -33.58
N LEU A 285 13.85 -17.35 -34.65
CA LEU A 285 13.40 -17.84 -35.96
C LEU A 285 14.26 -18.99 -36.50
N ASP A 286 15.59 -18.89 -36.40
CA ASP A 286 16.53 -19.90 -36.88
C ASP A 286 16.43 -21.23 -36.14
N LEU A 287 16.05 -21.19 -34.86
CA LEU A 287 15.91 -22.36 -33.99
C LEU A 287 14.46 -22.88 -33.96
N GLN A 288 13.51 -22.13 -34.52
CA GLN A 288 12.08 -22.37 -34.37
C GLN A 288 11.66 -22.50 -32.91
N GLU A 289 12.20 -21.63 -32.06
CA GLU A 289 11.90 -21.58 -30.63
C GLU A 289 11.27 -20.22 -30.26
N ILE A 290 10.42 -20.23 -29.24
CA ILE A 290 9.87 -19.01 -28.63
C ILE A 290 10.30 -19.02 -27.17
N HIS A 291 11.09 -18.03 -26.78
CA HIS A 291 11.52 -17.86 -25.41
C HIS A 291 10.51 -16.96 -24.69
N ARG A 292 9.83 -17.50 -23.68
CA ARG A 292 8.75 -16.81 -22.96
C ARG A 292 9.17 -16.43 -21.55
N LYS A 293 8.83 -15.22 -21.12
CA LYS A 293 8.84 -14.78 -19.73
C LYS A 293 7.45 -14.32 -19.32
N ARG A 294 7.10 -14.49 -18.04
CA ARG A 294 5.81 -14.08 -17.48
C ARG A 294 5.98 -13.20 -16.25
N PHE A 295 5.24 -12.11 -16.23
CA PHE A 295 5.13 -11.18 -15.11
C PHE A 295 3.66 -11.06 -14.68
N GLU A 296 3.43 -10.72 -13.42
CA GLU A 296 2.14 -10.27 -12.92
C GLU A 296 2.09 -8.76 -12.95
N ILE A 297 1.00 -8.20 -13.48
CA ILE A 297 0.79 -6.78 -13.61
C ILE A 297 -0.51 -6.37 -12.92
N THR A 298 -0.41 -5.33 -12.10
CA THR A 298 -1.58 -4.61 -11.57
C THR A 298 -1.43 -3.14 -11.93
N LEU A 299 -2.48 -2.56 -12.48
CA LEU A 299 -2.57 -1.13 -12.78
C LEU A 299 -3.49 -0.49 -11.76
N PHE A 300 -3.04 0.53 -11.04
CA PHE A 300 -3.87 1.23 -10.06
C PHE A 300 -3.46 2.68 -9.90
N ASN A 301 -4.39 3.52 -9.46
CA ASN A 301 -4.09 4.90 -9.12
C ASN A 301 -3.59 4.98 -7.67
N GLN A 302 -2.39 5.49 -7.48
CA GLN A 302 -1.84 5.85 -6.18
C GLN A 302 -1.47 7.32 -6.21
N TRP A 303 -2.04 8.13 -5.31
CA TRP A 303 -1.71 9.55 -5.18
C TRP A 303 -1.80 10.31 -6.51
N ASN A 304 -2.94 10.15 -7.20
CA ASN A 304 -3.22 10.70 -8.53
C ASN A 304 -2.22 10.32 -9.63
N THR A 305 -1.44 9.26 -9.42
CA THR A 305 -0.49 8.72 -10.39
C THR A 305 -0.93 7.32 -10.78
N LEU A 306 -1.04 7.05 -12.09
CA LEU A 306 -1.22 5.69 -12.57
C LEU A 306 0.09 4.92 -12.33
N VAL A 307 -0.02 3.85 -11.57
CA VAL A 307 1.08 2.97 -11.21
C VAL A 307 0.89 1.64 -11.91
N LEU A 308 1.94 1.19 -12.60
CA LEU A 308 2.07 -0.19 -13.05
C LEU A 308 2.95 -0.92 -12.02
N TYR A 309 2.33 -1.79 -11.24
CA TYR A 309 3.04 -2.78 -10.44
C TYR A 309 3.36 -3.98 -11.31
N ALA A 310 4.61 -4.46 -11.22
CA ALA A 310 5.06 -5.67 -11.88
C ALA A 310 5.73 -6.59 -10.87
N ALA A 311 5.39 -7.88 -10.91
CA ALA A 311 6.09 -8.93 -10.18
C ALA A 311 6.56 -10.04 -11.11
N LYS A 312 7.73 -10.60 -10.82
CA LYS A 312 8.22 -11.81 -11.49
C LYS A 312 7.40 -13.03 -11.06
N SER A 313 7.21 -14.01 -11.94
CA SER A 313 6.51 -15.26 -11.59
C SER A 313 7.12 -15.99 -10.36
N SER A 314 8.43 -15.87 -10.13
CA SER A 314 9.12 -16.37 -8.92
C SER A 314 8.53 -15.85 -7.62
N TYR A 315 7.92 -14.66 -7.63
CA TYR A 315 7.42 -14.01 -6.43
C TYR A 315 6.41 -14.89 -5.70
N MET A 316 5.44 -15.48 -6.42
CA MET A 316 4.42 -16.32 -5.80
C MET A 316 5.00 -17.58 -5.16
N HIS A 317 6.02 -18.18 -5.76
CA HIS A 317 6.72 -19.31 -5.15
C HIS A 317 7.34 -18.94 -3.80
N ILE A 318 7.94 -17.76 -3.73
CA ILE A 318 8.60 -17.25 -2.53
C ILE A 318 7.58 -16.82 -1.49
N LEU A 319 6.47 -16.18 -1.89
CA LEU A 319 5.35 -15.86 -1.01
C LEU A 319 4.83 -17.12 -0.31
N LEU A 320 4.63 -18.21 -1.07
CA LEU A 320 4.11 -19.47 -0.55
C LEU A 320 5.10 -20.19 0.38
N LYS A 321 6.41 -20.20 0.05
CA LYS A 321 7.42 -20.92 0.84
C LYS A 321 7.98 -20.12 2.01
N GLU A 322 8.34 -18.87 1.78
CA GLU A 322 9.02 -18.01 2.76
C GLU A 322 8.06 -17.11 3.53
N LYS A 323 6.79 -17.01 3.11
CA LYS A 323 5.77 -16.12 3.69
C LYS A 323 6.19 -14.65 3.71
N LYS A 324 7.04 -14.25 2.77
CA LYS A 324 7.51 -12.88 2.60
C LYS A 324 6.69 -12.16 1.54
N GLN A 325 6.02 -11.08 1.94
CA GLN A 325 5.12 -10.35 1.05
C GLN A 325 5.83 -9.39 0.09
N ILE A 326 7.01 -8.88 0.41
CA ILE A 326 7.68 -7.85 -0.40
C ILE A 326 9.14 -8.21 -0.62
N GLN A 327 9.57 -8.16 -1.89
CA GLN A 327 10.94 -8.38 -2.31
C GLN A 327 11.28 -7.46 -3.49
N THR A 328 12.04 -6.40 -3.21
CA THR A 328 12.33 -5.34 -4.20
C THR A 328 13.13 -5.80 -5.42
N ASP A 329 13.80 -6.95 -5.38
CA ASP A 329 14.46 -7.55 -6.55
C ASP A 329 13.52 -8.36 -7.45
N LYS A 330 12.31 -8.68 -6.96
CA LYS A 330 11.28 -9.46 -7.66
C LYS A 330 10.06 -8.64 -8.06
N GLN A 331 9.97 -7.41 -7.56
CA GLN A 331 8.82 -6.53 -7.74
C GLN A 331 9.29 -5.12 -8.08
N ALA A 332 8.48 -4.41 -8.86
CA ALA A 332 8.73 -3.04 -9.24
C ALA A 332 7.42 -2.26 -9.37
N TRP A 333 7.48 -0.97 -9.06
CA TRP A 333 6.39 -0.03 -9.26
C TRP A 333 6.87 1.06 -10.19
N TYR A 334 6.19 1.22 -11.32
CA TYR A 334 6.50 2.23 -12.32
C TYR A 334 5.38 3.26 -12.36
N LYS A 335 5.76 4.53 -12.44
CA LYS A 335 4.84 5.54 -12.94
C LYS A 335 4.58 5.21 -14.41
N CYS A 336 3.31 5.09 -14.77
CA CYS A 336 2.86 4.75 -16.10
C CYS A 336 2.02 5.87 -16.70
N GLU A 337 2.16 6.12 -17.99
CA GLU A 337 1.26 6.97 -18.77
C GLU A 337 0.68 6.16 -19.94
N MET A 338 -0.56 6.49 -20.31
CA MET A 338 -1.32 5.89 -21.40
C MET A 338 -1.90 7.02 -22.24
N ASP A 339 -1.93 6.82 -23.56
CA ASP A 339 -2.51 7.80 -24.49
C ASP A 339 -4.05 7.86 -24.40
N ASP A 340 -4.68 6.74 -24.04
CA ASP A 340 -6.10 6.65 -23.68
C ASP A 340 -6.27 5.76 -22.44
N THR A 341 -7.13 6.17 -21.50
CA THR A 341 -7.28 5.46 -20.20
C THR A 341 -8.16 4.21 -20.28
N GLN A 342 -8.85 3.98 -21.40
CA GLN A 342 -9.76 2.84 -21.59
C GLN A 342 -9.25 1.90 -22.67
N SER A 343 -8.76 2.39 -23.81
CA SER A 343 -8.23 1.57 -24.90
C SER A 343 -6.93 2.18 -25.45
N PRO A 344 -5.83 2.10 -24.69
CA PRO A 344 -4.57 2.74 -25.05
C PRO A 344 -3.94 2.11 -26.29
N LEU A 345 -3.39 2.91 -27.19
CA LEU A 345 -2.50 2.41 -28.25
C LEU A 345 -1.03 2.46 -27.82
N LYS A 346 -0.73 3.18 -26.73
CA LYS A 346 0.62 3.35 -26.20
C LYS A 346 0.62 3.27 -24.67
N ILE A 347 1.60 2.55 -24.14
CA ILE A 347 1.91 2.47 -22.71
C ILE A 347 3.35 2.94 -22.53
N GLU A 348 3.59 3.84 -21.59
CA GLU A 348 4.93 4.36 -21.27
C GLU A 348 5.25 4.18 -19.78
N LEU A 349 6.37 3.52 -19.49
CA LEU A 349 6.97 3.50 -18.16
C LEU A 349 7.83 4.76 -17.98
N CYS A 350 7.24 5.80 -17.39
CA CYS A 350 7.90 7.09 -17.26
C CYS A 350 9.05 7.06 -16.24
N GLU A 351 8.87 6.34 -15.13
CA GLU A 351 9.81 6.35 -14.02
C GLU A 351 9.65 5.13 -13.12
N LEU A 352 10.75 4.61 -12.58
CA LEU A 352 10.74 3.61 -11.50
C LEU A 352 10.52 4.31 -10.16
N VAL A 353 9.39 4.03 -9.51
CA VAL A 353 9.02 4.63 -8.21
C VAL A 353 9.57 3.82 -7.04
N ALA A 354 9.48 2.49 -7.11
CA ALA A 354 9.96 1.59 -6.06
C ALA A 354 10.43 0.25 -6.65
N GLY A 355 11.32 -0.44 -5.93
CA GLY A 355 11.88 -1.73 -6.33
C GLY A 355 13.05 -1.62 -7.31
N LYS A 356 13.34 -2.71 -8.00
CA LYS A 356 14.37 -2.80 -9.04
C LYS A 356 13.71 -2.98 -10.40
N ALA A 357 14.19 -2.31 -11.43
CA ALA A 357 13.66 -2.51 -12.78
C ALA A 357 13.75 -3.99 -13.19
N ILE A 358 12.59 -4.57 -13.52
CA ILE A 358 12.40 -5.96 -13.98
C ILE A 358 11.80 -6.04 -15.38
N LEU A 359 11.16 -4.97 -15.86
CA LEU A 359 10.67 -4.83 -17.22
C LEU A 359 11.77 -4.14 -18.03
N ASP A 360 12.05 -4.66 -19.22
CA ASP A 360 13.14 -4.22 -20.10
C ASP A 360 12.68 -3.29 -21.25
N PHE A 361 11.39 -2.95 -21.31
CA PHE A 361 10.84 -1.91 -22.17
C PHE A 361 10.65 -0.60 -21.40
N GLN A 362 10.74 0.54 -22.09
CA GLN A 362 10.28 1.84 -21.59
C GLN A 362 8.93 2.20 -22.22
N SER A 363 8.66 1.80 -23.47
CA SER A 363 7.34 1.99 -24.08
C SER A 363 6.89 0.82 -24.95
N LEU A 364 5.60 0.50 -24.82
CA LEU A 364 4.89 -0.46 -25.66
C LEU A 364 3.91 0.27 -26.57
N THR A 365 3.86 -0.15 -27.84
CA THR A 365 2.83 0.26 -28.80
C THR A 365 2.03 -0.94 -29.25
N ARG A 366 0.71 -0.77 -29.32
CA ARG A 366 -0.21 -1.82 -29.76
C ARG A 366 0.06 -2.16 -31.22
N LEU A 367 0.20 -3.44 -31.53
CA LEU A 367 0.32 -3.93 -32.89
C LEU A 367 -1.04 -3.84 -33.58
N THR A 368 -1.10 -3.07 -34.67
CA THR A 368 -2.31 -2.88 -35.48
C THR A 368 -2.21 -3.53 -36.87
N ASP A 369 -1.04 -4.06 -37.24
CA ASP A 369 -0.85 -4.77 -38.50
C ASP A 369 -1.38 -6.21 -38.40
N GLU A 370 -2.54 -6.45 -39.00
CA GLU A 370 -3.20 -7.76 -39.03
C GLU A 370 -2.32 -8.86 -39.63
N LYS A 371 -1.48 -8.54 -40.64
CA LYS A 371 -0.59 -9.55 -41.25
C LYS A 371 0.48 -10.00 -40.28
N MET A 372 1.02 -9.05 -39.52
CA MET A 372 2.02 -9.37 -38.51
C MET A 372 1.41 -10.17 -37.36
N THR A 373 0.20 -9.82 -36.92
CA THR A 373 -0.57 -10.61 -35.94
C THR A 373 -0.78 -12.05 -36.41
N GLU A 374 -1.20 -12.25 -37.66
CA GLU A 374 -1.37 -13.58 -38.25
C GLU A 374 -0.03 -14.35 -38.30
N GLN A 375 1.07 -13.66 -38.61
CA GLN A 375 2.40 -14.24 -38.64
C GLN A 375 2.89 -14.68 -37.25
N ILE A 376 2.65 -13.86 -36.21
CA ILE A 376 2.98 -14.18 -34.81
C ILE A 376 2.20 -15.41 -34.36
N ASN A 377 0.91 -15.47 -34.65
CA ASN A 377 0.07 -16.63 -34.32
C ASN A 377 0.57 -17.90 -35.03
N ASN A 378 0.88 -17.80 -36.32
CA ASN A 378 1.48 -18.90 -37.08
C ASN A 378 2.81 -19.40 -36.47
N TRP A 379 3.64 -18.50 -35.93
CA TRP A 379 4.85 -18.88 -35.23
C TRP A 379 4.55 -19.55 -33.89
N LYS A 380 3.62 -19.02 -33.07
CA LYS A 380 3.20 -19.62 -31.79
C LYS A 380 2.67 -21.05 -31.96
N GLU A 381 2.01 -21.36 -33.07
CA GLU A 381 1.53 -22.71 -33.37
C GLU A 381 2.64 -23.69 -33.78
N LYS A 382 3.68 -23.21 -34.46
CA LYS A 382 4.70 -24.06 -35.09
C LYS A 382 5.96 -24.22 -34.25
N PHE A 383 6.34 -23.17 -33.53
CA PHE A 383 7.61 -23.11 -32.83
C PHE A 383 7.50 -23.72 -31.43
N LYS A 384 8.61 -24.26 -30.94
CA LYS A 384 8.68 -24.81 -29.60
C LYS A 384 8.72 -23.69 -28.57
N MET A 385 7.75 -23.64 -27.67
CA MET A 385 7.77 -22.72 -26.53
C MET A 385 8.80 -23.19 -25.49
N ILE A 386 9.60 -22.25 -24.98
CA ILE A 386 10.60 -22.44 -23.94
C ILE A 386 10.39 -21.36 -22.88
N ASP A 387 10.01 -21.79 -21.68
CA ASP A 387 9.88 -20.90 -20.54
C ASP A 387 11.25 -20.58 -19.95
N ILE A 388 11.57 -19.29 -19.94
CA ILE A 388 12.83 -18.80 -19.41
C ILE A 388 12.71 -18.69 -17.91
N LYS A 389 13.44 -19.59 -17.23
CA LYS A 389 13.61 -19.60 -15.79
C LYS A 389 14.51 -18.43 -15.38
N GLU A 390 13.96 -17.50 -14.61
CA GLU A 390 14.79 -16.50 -13.95
C GLU A 390 15.47 -17.14 -12.73
N ASP A 391 16.74 -16.83 -12.50
CA ASP A 391 17.49 -17.23 -11.30
C ASP A 391 17.67 -18.75 -11.06
N GLY A 392 17.55 -19.58 -12.11
CA GLY A 392 17.89 -21.00 -12.07
C GLY A 392 16.90 -21.91 -11.33
N GLN A 393 15.70 -21.42 -10.99
CA GLN A 393 14.65 -22.21 -10.33
C GLN A 393 13.74 -22.94 -11.34
N ALA A 394 13.04 -23.99 -10.89
CA ALA A 394 12.11 -24.77 -11.72
C ALA A 394 10.86 -23.96 -12.12
N GLU A 395 10.03 -24.47 -13.05
CA GLU A 395 8.84 -23.76 -13.58
C GLU A 395 8.04 -23.06 -12.46
N GLU A 396 7.88 -21.74 -12.61
CA GLU A 396 7.26 -20.86 -11.60
C GLU A 396 5.87 -20.37 -12.05
N ASP A 397 5.42 -20.86 -13.20
CA ASP A 397 4.07 -20.60 -13.66
C ASP A 397 3.08 -21.25 -12.69
N TYR A 398 2.09 -20.46 -12.30
CA TYR A 398 0.99 -20.90 -11.47
C TYR A 398 -0.32 -20.50 -12.11
N GLU A 399 -1.37 -21.21 -11.73
CA GLU A 399 -2.74 -20.93 -12.12
C GLU A 399 -3.57 -20.67 -10.86
N PHE A 400 -4.36 -19.60 -10.87
CA PHE A 400 -5.33 -19.31 -9.82
C PHE A 400 -6.74 -19.39 -10.39
N ARG A 401 -7.52 -20.36 -9.91
CA ARG A 401 -8.90 -20.57 -10.35
C ARG A 401 -9.85 -20.18 -9.24
N ALA A 402 -10.72 -19.19 -9.52
CA ALA A 402 -11.83 -18.87 -8.63
C ALA A 402 -12.69 -20.12 -8.41
N ALA A 403 -13.02 -20.41 -7.16
CA ALA A 403 -13.79 -21.60 -6.80
C ALA A 403 -15.11 -21.17 -6.16
N PRO A 404 -16.24 -21.84 -6.46
CA PRO A 404 -17.47 -21.62 -5.73
C PRO A 404 -17.26 -21.89 -4.24
N PHE A 405 -17.75 -20.98 -3.39
CA PHE A 405 -17.62 -21.11 -1.95
C PHE A 405 -18.88 -20.65 -1.20
N ALA A 406 -19.02 -21.11 0.03
CA ALA A 406 -20.07 -20.70 0.96
C ALA A 406 -19.45 -20.21 2.27
N ILE A 407 -20.10 -19.24 2.91
CA ILE A 407 -19.64 -18.65 4.16
C ILE A 407 -20.68 -18.92 5.24
N THR A 408 -20.27 -19.49 6.35
CA THR A 408 -21.07 -19.58 7.58
C THR A 408 -20.50 -18.63 8.64
N GLU A 409 -21.07 -18.61 9.84
CA GLU A 409 -20.55 -17.79 10.95
C GLU A 409 -19.09 -18.17 11.25
N GLU A 410 -18.80 -19.47 11.36
CA GLU A 410 -17.51 -19.99 11.83
C GLU A 410 -16.56 -20.45 10.70
N CYS A 411 -17.06 -20.76 9.50
CA CYS A 411 -16.26 -21.42 8.47
C CYS A 411 -16.49 -20.84 7.06
N ILE A 412 -15.54 -21.10 6.17
CA ILE A 412 -15.66 -20.91 4.73
C ILE A 412 -15.49 -22.28 4.06
N PHE A 413 -16.40 -22.63 3.16
CA PHE A 413 -16.42 -23.91 2.44
C PHE A 413 -16.09 -23.68 0.97
N ILE A 414 -14.98 -24.21 0.49
CA ILE A 414 -14.53 -24.05 -0.91
C ILE A 414 -14.75 -25.37 -1.64
N LYS A 415 -15.48 -25.34 -2.76
CA LYS A 415 -15.74 -26.54 -3.56
C LYS A 415 -14.44 -27.05 -4.18
N GLN A 416 -14.16 -28.34 -4.03
CA GLN A 416 -13.04 -28.99 -4.69
C GLN A 416 -13.32 -29.15 -6.19
N GLU A 417 -12.29 -29.02 -7.03
CA GLU A 417 -12.40 -29.38 -8.44
C GLU A 417 -12.70 -30.88 -8.58
N ALA A 418 -13.78 -31.20 -9.31
CA ALA A 418 -14.09 -32.58 -9.65
C ALA A 418 -12.97 -33.14 -10.54
N LYS A 419 -12.44 -34.32 -10.20
CA LYS A 419 -11.58 -35.05 -11.13
C LYS A 419 -12.44 -35.54 -12.29
N GLU A 420 -12.04 -35.22 -13.52
CA GLU A 420 -12.70 -35.79 -14.71
C GLU A 420 -12.76 -37.32 -14.58
N ASN A 421 -13.98 -37.87 -14.69
CA ASN A 421 -14.32 -39.31 -14.60
C ASN A 421 -14.58 -39.90 -13.19
N GLU A 422 -14.78 -39.10 -12.15
CA GLU A 422 -15.26 -39.62 -10.86
C GLU A 422 -16.71 -39.18 -10.57
N GLU A 423 -17.67 -40.13 -10.54
CA GLU A 423 -18.99 -39.97 -9.91
C GLU A 423 -18.83 -39.84 -8.38
N LYS A 424 -18.12 -38.81 -7.92
CA LYS A 424 -17.92 -38.55 -6.49
C LYS A 424 -18.89 -37.48 -5.99
N PRO A 425 -19.30 -37.56 -4.71
CA PRO A 425 -20.03 -36.46 -4.08
C PRO A 425 -19.21 -35.17 -4.16
N ASP A 426 -19.87 -34.01 -4.22
CA ASP A 426 -19.20 -32.72 -4.13
C ASP A 426 -18.44 -32.63 -2.79
N TRP A 427 -17.12 -32.69 -2.83
CA TRP A 427 -16.27 -32.47 -1.65
C TRP A 427 -15.93 -30.99 -1.50
N TYR A 428 -15.86 -30.55 -0.25
CA TYR A 428 -15.56 -29.17 0.13
C TYR A 428 -14.38 -29.14 1.08
N TYR A 429 -13.50 -28.17 0.88
CA TYR A 429 -12.55 -27.75 1.90
C TYR A 429 -13.27 -26.84 2.90
N ARG A 430 -13.41 -27.29 4.14
CA ARG A 430 -13.90 -26.48 5.26
C ARG A 430 -12.71 -25.80 5.93
N VAL A 431 -12.72 -24.47 5.88
CA VAL A 431 -11.70 -23.59 6.45
C VAL A 431 -12.30 -22.85 7.66
N PRO A 432 -11.91 -23.21 8.90
CA PRO A 432 -12.28 -22.46 10.09
C PRO A 432 -11.73 -21.03 10.06
N LYS A 433 -12.57 -20.04 10.42
CA LYS A 433 -12.15 -18.63 10.44
C LYS A 433 -11.16 -18.32 11.56
N GLU A 434 -11.04 -19.17 12.58
CA GLU A 434 -10.03 -19.01 13.65
C GLU A 434 -8.59 -19.25 13.15
N ILE A 435 -8.40 -19.79 11.95
CA ILE A 435 -7.06 -19.95 11.36
C ILE A 435 -6.39 -18.58 11.15
N ASN A 436 -7.18 -17.58 10.77
CA ASN A 436 -6.69 -16.24 10.47
C ASN A 436 -7.84 -15.23 10.62
N GLU A 437 -7.65 -14.21 11.46
CA GLU A 437 -8.68 -13.20 11.76
C GLU A 437 -9.22 -12.47 10.50
N GLY A 438 -8.40 -12.32 9.46
CA GLY A 438 -8.82 -11.74 8.18
C GLY A 438 -9.93 -12.53 7.48
N LEU A 439 -10.05 -13.84 7.74
CA LEU A 439 -11.13 -14.69 7.20
C LEU A 439 -12.52 -14.25 7.67
N LYS A 440 -12.62 -13.50 8.78
CA LYS A 440 -13.90 -12.96 9.26
C LYS A 440 -14.43 -11.82 8.39
N LYS A 441 -13.57 -11.19 7.58
CA LYS A 441 -13.95 -10.12 6.65
C LYS A 441 -14.30 -10.61 5.25
N ILE A 442 -13.94 -11.84 4.90
CA ILE A 442 -14.20 -12.40 3.57
C ILE A 442 -15.70 -12.40 3.27
N THR A 443 -16.04 -11.96 2.06
CA THR A 443 -17.39 -11.88 1.50
C THR A 443 -17.49 -12.76 0.24
N ILE A 444 -18.73 -13.02 -0.21
CA ILE A 444 -18.97 -13.85 -1.41
C ILE A 444 -18.43 -13.24 -2.71
N ASN A 445 -18.14 -11.93 -2.71
CA ASN A 445 -17.61 -11.21 -3.86
C ASN A 445 -16.08 -11.24 -3.94
N ASP A 446 -15.41 -11.80 -2.93
CA ASP A 446 -13.95 -11.84 -2.90
C ASP A 446 -13.39 -12.97 -3.77
N PHE A 447 -12.20 -12.72 -4.30
CA PHE A 447 -11.45 -13.72 -5.06
C PHE A 447 -10.87 -14.79 -4.13
N VAL A 448 -11.64 -15.86 -3.97
CA VAL A 448 -11.27 -17.09 -3.26
C VAL A 448 -11.21 -18.24 -4.27
N GLY A 449 -10.15 -19.04 -4.19
CA GLY A 449 -9.88 -20.01 -5.23
C GLY A 449 -8.83 -21.05 -4.89
N ILE A 450 -8.50 -21.87 -5.90
CA ILE A 450 -7.43 -22.86 -5.83
C ILE A 450 -6.25 -22.34 -6.66
N LEU A 451 -5.10 -22.20 -6.00
CA LEU A 451 -3.82 -21.94 -6.64
C LEU A 451 -3.08 -23.25 -6.87
N THR A 452 -2.60 -23.48 -8.10
CA THR A 452 -1.74 -24.62 -8.43
C THR A 452 -0.37 -24.14 -8.93
N ILE A 453 0.71 -24.62 -8.31
CA ILE A 453 2.10 -24.33 -8.70
C ILE A 453 2.99 -25.54 -8.45
N GLN A 454 3.76 -25.98 -9.44
CA GLN A 454 4.67 -27.15 -9.32
C GLN A 454 3.99 -28.38 -8.70
N GLU A 455 2.79 -28.74 -9.17
CA GLU A 455 1.95 -29.84 -8.66
C GLU A 455 1.42 -29.66 -7.22
N LYS A 456 1.76 -28.56 -6.54
CA LYS A 456 1.19 -28.21 -5.24
C LYS A 456 -0.12 -27.47 -5.41
N LYS A 457 -1.03 -27.67 -4.46
CA LYS A 457 -2.34 -27.03 -4.44
C LYS A 457 -2.53 -26.24 -3.15
N TYR A 458 -3.04 -25.03 -3.28
CA TYR A 458 -3.34 -24.14 -2.18
C TYR A 458 -4.76 -23.59 -2.30
N ILE A 459 -5.46 -23.44 -1.17
CA ILE A 459 -6.64 -22.57 -1.10
C ILE A 459 -6.13 -21.14 -0.90
N GLY A 460 -6.40 -20.27 -1.86
CA GLY A 460 -6.00 -18.88 -1.81
C GLY A 460 -7.16 -17.95 -1.47
N PHE A 461 -6.94 -17.06 -0.51
CA PHE A 461 -7.79 -15.92 -0.19
C PHE A 461 -7.03 -14.65 -0.58
N SER A 462 -7.27 -14.18 -1.82
CA SER A 462 -6.49 -13.08 -2.42
C SER A 462 -6.49 -11.79 -1.57
N PRO A 463 -7.64 -11.30 -1.03
CA PRO A 463 -7.67 -10.03 -0.29
C PRO A 463 -6.80 -9.98 0.97
N ILE A 464 -6.42 -11.13 1.53
CA ILE A 464 -5.57 -11.22 2.74
C ILE A 464 -4.24 -11.91 2.46
N SER A 465 -3.92 -12.18 1.18
CA SER A 465 -2.72 -12.90 0.74
C SER A 465 -2.47 -14.20 1.54
N LEU A 466 -3.54 -14.93 1.86
CA LEU A 466 -3.48 -16.17 2.63
C LEU A 466 -3.60 -17.38 1.70
N PHE A 467 -2.63 -18.28 1.79
CA PHE A 467 -2.60 -19.51 1.00
C PHE A 467 -2.43 -20.71 1.94
N LEU A 468 -3.41 -21.61 1.94
CA LEU A 468 -3.42 -22.81 2.79
C LEU A 468 -3.07 -24.03 1.94
N ASP A 469 -2.00 -24.74 2.29
CA ASP A 469 -1.54 -25.91 1.53
C ASP A 469 -2.55 -27.06 1.69
N VAL A 470 -3.04 -27.56 0.57
CA VAL A 470 -3.99 -28.67 0.47
C VAL A 470 -3.54 -29.72 -0.54
N THR A 471 -2.23 -29.79 -0.79
CA THR A 471 -1.63 -30.69 -1.78
C THR A 471 -1.93 -32.17 -1.48
N ASN A 472 -1.93 -32.56 -0.21
CA ASN A 472 -2.22 -33.92 0.26
C ASN A 472 -2.83 -33.90 1.67
N ASP A 473 -3.24 -35.07 2.17
CA ASP A 473 -3.91 -35.22 3.47
C ASP A 473 -3.09 -34.72 4.67
N GLU A 474 -1.76 -34.76 4.59
CA GLU A 474 -0.86 -34.25 5.62
C GLU A 474 -0.88 -32.72 5.63
N ALA A 475 -0.70 -32.09 4.46
CA ALA A 475 -0.76 -30.63 4.30
C ALA A 475 -2.13 -30.06 4.71
N ILE A 476 -3.23 -30.74 4.37
CA ILE A 476 -4.60 -30.35 4.78
C ILE A 476 -4.69 -30.25 6.31
N LYS A 477 -4.17 -31.25 7.04
CA LYS A 477 -4.17 -31.26 8.51
C LYS A 477 -3.27 -30.18 9.09
N GLU A 478 -2.07 -29.98 8.54
CA GLU A 478 -1.15 -28.93 8.97
C GLU A 478 -1.74 -27.53 8.79
N SER A 479 -2.46 -27.33 7.69
CA SER A 479 -3.21 -26.10 7.39
C SER A 479 -4.49 -25.95 8.22
N LYS A 480 -4.83 -26.93 9.07
CA LYS A 480 -6.08 -26.99 9.87
C LYS A 480 -7.36 -26.93 9.02
N VAL A 481 -7.27 -27.36 7.77
CA VAL A 481 -8.40 -27.48 6.84
C VAL A 481 -9.01 -28.87 7.00
N GLU A 482 -10.31 -28.99 6.81
CA GLU A 482 -11.02 -30.27 6.80
C GLU A 482 -11.61 -30.55 5.42
N LEU A 483 -11.68 -31.82 5.03
CA LEU A 483 -12.37 -32.24 3.81
C LEU A 483 -13.72 -32.83 4.18
N VAL A 484 -14.82 -32.28 3.65
CA VAL A 484 -16.19 -32.66 4.00
C VAL A 484 -17.06 -32.88 2.76
N GLU A 485 -17.99 -33.83 2.84
CA GLU A 485 -18.91 -34.16 1.74
C GLU A 485 -20.18 -33.28 1.73
N ARG A 486 -20.46 -32.56 2.82
CA ARG A 486 -21.66 -31.73 2.98
C ARG A 486 -21.37 -30.49 3.82
N ILE A 487 -22.01 -29.39 3.44
CA ILE A 487 -22.07 -28.17 4.25
C ILE A 487 -23.23 -28.35 5.23
N PHE A 488 -22.92 -28.49 6.53
CA PHE A 488 -23.92 -28.41 7.58
C PHE A 488 -24.03 -26.94 7.98
N LEU A 489 -25.18 -26.33 7.67
CA LEU A 489 -25.50 -24.94 8.02
C LEU A 489 -25.96 -24.82 9.47
#